data_AF-A0A4Z0LBS0-F1
#
_entry.id   AF-A0A4Z0LBS0-F1
#
_cell.length_a   1.000
_cell.length_b   1.000
_cell.length_c   1.000
_cell.angle_alpha   90.00
_cell.angle_beta   90.00
_cell.angle_gamma   90.00
#
_symmetry.space_group_name_H-M   'P 1'
#
loop_
_entity.id
_entity.type
_entity.pdbx_description
1 polymer ?
#
loop_
_entity_poly.entity_id
_entity_poly.type
_entity_poly.pdbx_seq_one_letter_code
_entity_poly.pdbx_strand_id
1 'polypeptide(L)'
;DVPDPLAGPRTRTDQAQAEQRAPEASQIAYELAGLRFQEGVDDYLTLLDTHRMLYGAQQRLVRTRLMQQLNIINLYKALGGGWREYSEKKQG
;
A
#
# COMPACT_ATOMS: atom_id res chain seq x y z
N ASP A 1 -16.99 -3.65 1.25
CA ASP A 1 -16.76 -2.39 0.54
C ASP A 1 -15.89 -2.59 -0.69
N VAL A 2 -16.53 -2.57 -1.85
CA VAL A 2 -15.86 -2.53 -3.15
C VAL A 2 -15.42 -1.08 -3.36
N PRO A 3 -14.12 -0.79 -3.55
CA PRO A 3 -13.68 0.58 -3.76
C PRO A 3 -14.32 1.16 -5.03
N ASP A 4 -14.75 2.42 -4.94
CA ASP A 4 -15.38 3.18 -6.01
C ASP A 4 -14.48 3.16 -7.28
N PRO A 5 -14.97 2.62 -8.41
CA PRO A 5 -14.19 2.53 -9.65
C PRO A 5 -13.85 3.88 -10.27
N LEU A 6 -14.46 4.99 -9.81
CA LEU A 6 -14.29 6.34 -10.36
C LEU A 6 -13.18 7.17 -9.71
N ALA A 7 -12.55 6.70 -8.64
CA ALA A 7 -11.27 7.26 -8.20
C ALA A 7 -10.23 7.01 -9.31
N GLY A 8 -9.98 8.05 -10.11
CA GLY A 8 -9.21 7.96 -11.34
C GLY A 8 -7.78 7.45 -11.14
N PRO A 9 -7.09 7.07 -12.24
CA PRO A 9 -5.73 6.52 -12.18
C PRO A 9 -4.75 7.37 -11.36
N ARG A 10 -4.89 8.71 -11.41
CA ARG A 10 -4.04 9.67 -10.68
C ARG A 10 -4.16 9.54 -9.15
N THR A 11 -5.37 9.57 -8.62
CA THR A 11 -5.61 9.46 -7.16
C THR A 11 -5.07 8.14 -6.60
N ARG A 12 -5.19 7.04 -7.35
CA ARG A 12 -4.62 5.74 -6.98
C ARG A 12 -3.09 5.74 -7.00
N THR A 13 -2.47 6.38 -7.98
CA THR A 13 -1.01 6.52 -8.04
C THR A 13 -0.49 7.37 -6.88
N ASP A 14 -1.15 8.50 -6.59
CA ASP A 14 -0.75 9.40 -5.51
C ASP A 14 -0.87 8.71 -4.15
N GLN A 15 -1.96 7.96 -3.93
CA GLN A 15 -2.15 7.16 -2.71
C GLN A 15 -1.08 6.08 -2.57
N ALA A 16 -0.75 5.36 -3.65
CA ALA A 16 0.29 4.35 -3.63
C ALA A 16 1.67 4.95 -3.31
N GLN A 17 2.00 6.14 -3.85
CA GLN A 17 3.23 6.85 -3.52
C GLN A 17 3.26 7.32 -2.06
N ALA A 18 2.12 7.76 -1.51
CA ALA A 18 2.02 8.10 -0.10
C ALA A 18 2.24 6.86 0.79
N GLU A 19 1.62 5.72 0.45
CA GLU A 19 1.79 4.45 1.17
C GLU A 19 3.22 3.90 1.08
N GLN A 20 3.95 4.21 0.00
CA GLN A 20 5.37 3.87 -0.13
C GLN A 20 6.28 4.70 0.76
N ARG A 21 5.95 5.98 1.02
CA ARG A 21 6.73 6.89 1.88
C ARG A 21 6.34 6.83 3.36
N ALA A 22 5.13 6.41 3.66
CA ALA A 22 4.61 6.39 5.03
C ALA A 22 5.44 5.57 6.05
N PRO A 23 6.03 4.41 5.70
CA PRO A 23 6.84 3.63 6.64
C PRO A 23 8.10 4.36 7.07
N GLU A 24 8.79 5.06 6.16
CA GLU A 24 9.99 5.83 6.46
C GLU A 24 9.68 6.97 7.43
N ALA A 25 8.63 7.75 7.15
CA ALA A 25 8.20 8.82 8.04
C ALA A 25 7.80 8.30 9.43
N SER A 26 7.11 7.16 9.48
CA SER A 26 6.69 6.54 10.75
C SER A 26 7.87 5.93 11.52
N GLN A 27 8.90 5.46 10.82
CA GLN A 27 10.13 4.95 11.43
C GLN A 27 10.89 6.07 12.13
N ILE A 28 11.06 7.22 11.47
CA ILE A 28 11.68 8.41 12.06
C ILE A 28 10.90 8.86 13.31
N ALA A 29 9.57 8.86 13.26
CA ALA A 29 8.74 9.20 14.41
C ALA A 29 8.92 8.23 15.59
N TYR A 30 9.00 6.93 15.32
CA TYR A 30 9.25 5.90 16.33
C TYR A 30 10.64 6.05 16.98
N GLU A 31 11.68 6.31 16.19
CA GLU A 31 13.03 6.56 16.69
C GLU A 31 13.09 7.80 17.59
N LEU A 32 12.45 8.90 17.16
CA LEU A 32 12.37 10.11 17.96
C LEU A 32 11.61 9.90 19.28
N ALA A 33 10.48 9.18 19.24
CA ALA A 33 9.72 8.85 20.44
C ALA A 33 10.54 7.96 21.39
N GLY A 34 11.34 7.03 20.85
CA GLY A 34 12.26 6.20 21.63
C GLY A 34 13.30 7.02 22.38
N LEU A 35 13.94 7.98 21.69
CA LEU A 35 14.90 8.89 22.33
C LEU A 35 14.25 9.72 23.44
N ARG A 36 13.07 10.30 23.18
CA ARG A 36 12.37 11.12 24.18
C ARG A 36 11.90 10.33 25.40
N PHE A 37 11.47 9.08 25.19
CA PHE A 37 11.13 8.18 26.29
C PHE A 37 12.37 7.84 27.14
N GLN A 38 13.50 7.56 26.51
CA GLN A 38 14.77 7.27 27.20
C GLN A 38 15.26 8.47 28.03
N GLU A 39 15.09 9.68 27.52
CA GLU A 39 15.42 10.93 28.23
C GLU A 39 14.34 11.34 29.26
N GLY A 40 13.24 10.58 29.38
CA GLY A 40 12.14 10.86 30.31
C GLY A 40 11.27 12.07 29.94
N VAL A 41 11.34 12.53 28.69
CA VAL A 41 10.61 13.71 28.18
C VAL A 41 9.17 13.37 27.79
N ASP A 42 8.96 12.21 27.17
CA ASP A 42 7.64 11.71 26.73
C ASP A 42 7.32 10.36 27.41
N ASP A 43 6.03 10.05 27.57
CA ASP A 43 5.57 8.80 28.19
C ASP A 43 5.64 7.60 27.23
N TYR A 44 5.69 6.39 27.78
CA TYR A 44 5.76 5.12 27.03
C TYR A 44 4.59 4.96 26.04
N LEU A 45 3.43 5.56 26.33
CA LEU A 45 2.28 5.52 25.44
C LEU A 45 2.57 6.16 24.07
N THR A 46 3.38 7.22 24.01
CA THR A 46 3.80 7.87 22.77
C THR A 46 4.70 6.95 21.93
N LEU A 47 5.59 6.20 22.59
CA LEU A 47 6.42 5.20 21.92
C LEU A 47 5.57 4.05 21.35
N LEU A 48 4.57 3.58 22.10
CA LEU A 48 3.67 2.53 21.64
C LEU A 48 2.80 2.97 20.46
N ASP A 49 2.30 4.21 20.50
CA ASP A 49 1.47 4.76 19.42
C ASP A 49 2.27 4.90 18.11
N THR A 50 3.48 5.47 18.17
CA THR A 50 4.37 5.57 17.01
C THR A 50 4.77 4.19 16.47
N HIS A 51 4.97 3.21 17.34
CA HIS A 51 5.20 1.81 16.92
C HIS A 51 3.99 1.22 16.18
N ARG A 52 2.77 1.44 16.70
CA ARG A 52 1.53 0.99 16.06
C ARG A 52 1.32 1.67 14.70
N MET A 53 1.63 2.96 14.61
CA MET A 53 1.58 3.72 13.35
C MET A 53 2.53 3.13 12.30
N LEU A 54 3.79 2.87 12.69
CA LEU A 54 4.80 2.25 11.84
C LEU A 54 4.35 0.88 11.34
N TYR A 55 3.89 0.02 12.24
CA TYR A 55 3.40 -1.31 11.86
C TYR A 55 2.23 -1.23 10.87
N GLY A 56 1.26 -0.33 11.13
CA GLY A 56 0.15 -0.09 10.21
C GLY A 56 0.61 0.43 8.85
N ALA A 57 1.63 1.30 8.80
CA ALA A 57 2.20 1.79 7.55
C ALA A 57 2.88 0.67 6.74
N GLN A 58 3.64 -0.21 7.41
CA GLN A 58 4.28 -1.36 6.78
C GLN A 58 3.24 -2.34 6.20
N GLN A 59 2.19 -2.66 6.95
CA GLN A 59 1.10 -3.51 6.49
C GLN A 59 0.40 -2.93 5.25
N ARG A 60 0.13 -1.61 5.23
CA ARG A 60 -0.43 -0.93 4.06
C ARG A 60 0.48 -1.08 2.85
N LEU A 61 1.78 -0.80 2.99
CA LEU A 61 2.75 -0.94 1.90
C LEU A 61 2.77 -2.35 1.30
N VAL A 62 2.72 -3.39 2.14
CA VAL A 62 2.64 -4.78 1.65
C VAL A 62 1.39 -4.99 0.80
N ARG A 63 0.23 -4.48 1.25
CA ARG A 63 -1.03 -4.55 0.50
C ARG A 63 -0.96 -3.78 -0.82
N THR A 64 -0.35 -2.58 -0.84
CA THR A 64 -0.13 -1.78 -2.05
C THR A 64 0.68 -2.56 -3.08
N ARG A 65 1.79 -3.19 -2.64
CA ARG A 65 2.64 -4.02 -3.50
C ARG A 65 1.89 -5.23 -4.06
N LEU A 66 1.08 -5.90 -3.23
CA LEU A 66 0.23 -7.00 -3.68
C LEU A 66 -0.75 -6.54 -4.77
N MET A 67 -1.41 -5.41 -4.58
CA MET A 67 -2.35 -4.85 -5.58
C MET A 67 -1.65 -4.47 -6.88
N GLN A 68 -0.43 -3.91 -6.81
CA GLN A 68 0.38 -3.63 -8.01
C GLN A 68 0.68 -4.92 -8.78
N GLN A 69 1.05 -6.00 -8.09
CA GLN A 69 1.34 -7.28 -8.74
C GLN A 69 0.09 -7.90 -9.38
N LEU A 70 -1.05 -7.85 -8.70
CA LEU A 70 -2.33 -8.32 -9.24
C LEU A 70 -2.74 -7.52 -10.48
N ASN A 71 -2.52 -6.21 -10.50
CA ASN A 71 -2.80 -5.37 -11.66
C ASN A 71 -1.94 -5.78 -12.87
N ILE A 72 -0.65 -6.10 -12.67
CA ILE A 72 0.23 -6.60 -13.74
C ILE A 72 -0.29 -7.93 -14.29
N ILE A 73 -0.67 -8.86 -13.41
CA ILE A 73 -1.23 -10.17 -13.81
C ILE A 73 -2.53 -9.97 -14.61
N ASN A 74 -3.42 -9.09 -14.15
CA ASN A 74 -4.68 -8.81 -14.84
C ASN A 74 -4.46 -8.14 -16.20
N LEU A 75 -3.50 -7.22 -16.30
CA LEU A 75 -3.11 -6.60 -17.58
C LEU A 75 -2.56 -7.64 -18.55
N TYR A 76 -1.71 -8.55 -18.08
CA TYR A 76 -1.17 -9.64 -18.89
C TYR A 76 -2.29 -10.56 -19.42
N LYS A 77 -3.27 -10.90 -18.57
CA LYS A 77 -4.47 -11.65 -18.99
C LYS A 77 -5.26 -10.89 -20.05
N ALA A 78 -5.49 -9.59 -19.87
CA ALA A 78 -6.24 -8.75 -20.80
C ALA A 78 -5.56 -8.56 -22.17
N LEU A 79 -4.22 -8.48 -22.22
CA LEU A 79 -3.44 -8.20 -23.44
C LEU A 79 -3.20 -9.41 -24.35
N GLY A 80 -3.56 -10.63 -23.96
CA GLY A 80 -3.28 -11.79 -24.81
C GLY A 80 -3.48 -13.17 -24.17
N GLY A 81 -3.66 -13.24 -22.86
CA GLY A 81 -4.11 -14.47 -22.19
C GLY A 81 -5.60 -14.77 -22.43
N GLY A 82 -6.46 -13.73 -22.53
CA GLY A 82 -7.90 -13.85 -22.77
C GLY A 82 -8.36 -13.61 -24.21
N TRP A 83 -7.52 -13.02 -25.07
CA TRP A 83 -7.86 -12.80 -26.49
C TRP A 83 -8.01 -14.10 -27.27
N ARG A 84 -7.26 -15.17 -26.90
CA ARG A 84 -7.42 -16.52 -27.50
C ARG A 84 -8.80 -17.12 -27.23
N GLU A 85 -9.30 -16.95 -26.01
CA GLU A 85 -10.62 -17.45 -25.60
C GLU A 85 -11.78 -16.73 -26.33
N TYR A 86 -11.62 -15.44 -26.61
CA TYR A 86 -12.62 -14.66 -27.37
C TYR A 86 -12.55 -14.90 -28.88
N SER A 87 -11.37 -15.19 -29.43
CA SER A 87 -11.22 -15.52 -30.86
C SER A 87 -11.71 -16.93 -31.23
N GLU A 88 -11.61 -17.91 -30.31
CA GLU A 88 -12.15 -19.26 -30.53
C GLU A 88 -13.69 -19.29 -30.51
N LYS A 89 -14.33 -18.51 -29.61
CA LYS A 89 -15.80 -18.41 -29.55
C LYS A 89 -16.44 -17.68 -30.73
N LYS A 90 -15.67 -16.98 -31.58
CA LYS A 90 -16.19 -16.25 -32.74
C LYS A 90 -15.98 -17.00 -34.07
N GLN A 91 -15.31 -18.17 -34.04
CA GLN A 91 -15.03 -19.01 -35.22
C GLN A 91 -15.74 -20.38 -35.20
N GLY A 92 -16.58 -20.66 -34.20
CA GLY A 92 -17.54 -21.77 -34.19
C GLY A 92 -18.96 -21.24 -34.18
#